data_AF-A0A0Q5DFS3-F1
#
_entry.id   AF-A0A0Q5DFS3-F1
#
_cell.length_a   1.000
_cell.length_b   1.000
_cell.length_c   1.000
_cell.angle_alpha   90.00
_cell.angle_beta   90.00
_cell.angle_gamma   90.00
#
_symmetry.space_group_name_H-M   'P 1'
#
loop_
_entity.id
_entity.type
_entity.pdbx_description
1 polymer ?
#
loop_
_entity_poly.entity_id
_entity_poly.type
_entity_poly.pdbx_seq_one_letter_code
_entity_poly.pdbx_strand_id
1 'polypeptide(L)'
;MNKQAMSATRARGAQSGFTLIELIVVIVILGILAATALPRFINLGADARAASMNAASGALASMTSMARGQVMMGRLTAASTVPMEGLDVSIVNGYPAADANTFAAAGLNQRDYQFFAAGTAANTFHPAVPAGTIMIQLASSANNTNHSACWVTYAQSTAANVAPVITNNASVTNCP
;
A
#
# COMPACT_ATOMS: atom_id res chain seq x y z
N MET A 1 41.47 78.76 6.65
CA MET A 1 40.18 78.11 6.34
C MET A 1 40.18 76.73 6.98
N ASN A 2 39.18 76.47 7.82
CA ASN A 2 39.12 75.34 8.76
C ASN A 2 38.87 73.99 8.08
N LYS A 3 39.45 72.97 8.71
CA LYS A 3 39.12 71.53 8.70
C LYS A 3 37.64 71.24 8.37
N GLN A 4 37.35 70.13 7.68
CA GLN A 4 36.90 68.85 8.29
C GLN A 4 36.96 67.72 7.25
N ALA A 5 37.94 66.82 7.37
CA ALA A 5 37.89 65.52 6.72
C ALA A 5 36.99 64.60 7.55
N MET A 6 35.83 64.24 7.00
CA MET A 6 34.87 63.34 7.61
C MET A 6 35.42 61.91 7.55
N SER A 7 36.12 61.50 8.61
CA SER A 7 36.54 60.11 8.80
C SER A 7 35.32 59.28 9.22
N ALA A 8 34.70 58.60 8.26
CA ALA A 8 33.65 57.62 8.53
C ALA A 8 34.26 56.37 9.20
N THR A 9 34.15 56.30 10.53
CA THR A 9 34.47 55.10 11.29
C THR A 9 33.46 54.01 10.95
N ARG A 10 33.85 53.08 10.07
CA ARG A 10 33.04 51.91 9.71
C ARG A 10 33.00 50.96 10.91
N ALA A 11 31.86 50.90 11.60
CA ALA A 11 31.61 49.92 12.65
C ALA A 11 31.76 48.50 12.08
N ARG A 12 32.84 47.81 12.44
CA ARG A 12 32.97 46.38 12.18
C ARG A 12 32.03 45.68 13.15
N GLY A 13 30.89 45.19 12.66
CA GLY A 13 30.07 44.26 13.42
C GLY A 13 30.95 43.09 13.85
N ALA A 14 30.99 42.82 15.16
CA ALA A 14 31.73 41.70 15.70
C ALA A 14 31.10 40.41 15.14
N GLN A 15 31.77 39.77 14.18
CA GLN A 15 31.37 38.44 13.72
C GLN A 15 31.72 37.47 14.85
N SER A 16 30.73 37.17 15.70
CA SER A 16 30.83 36.13 16.71
C SER A 16 30.96 34.79 15.99
N GLY A 17 32.13 34.15 16.10
CA GLY A 17 32.35 32.79 15.61
C GLY A 17 31.65 31.78 16.52
N PHE A 18 31.15 30.70 15.94
CA PHE A 18 30.60 29.56 16.66
C PHE A 18 31.68 28.93 17.55
N THR A 19 31.36 28.63 18.80
CA THR A 19 32.31 27.99 19.72
C THR A 19 32.46 26.50 19.41
N LEU A 20 33.63 25.92 19.68
CA LEU A 20 33.87 24.49 19.49
C LEU A 20 32.90 23.66 20.37
N ILE A 21 32.59 24.15 21.57
CA ILE A 21 31.65 23.49 22.49
C ILE A 21 30.20 23.49 21.97
N GLU A 22 29.75 24.56 21.31
CA GLU A 22 28.42 24.58 20.69
C GLU A 22 28.31 23.51 19.60
N LEU A 23 29.35 23.35 18.78
CA LEU A 23 29.35 22.34 17.73
C LEU A 23 29.32 20.92 18.33
N ILE A 24 30.07 20.67 19.41
CA ILE A 24 30.05 19.37 20.11
C ILE A 24 28.66 19.08 20.69
N VAL A 25 28.04 20.04 21.39
CA VAL A 25 26.70 19.84 21.96
C VAL A 25 25.68 19.51 20.88
N VAL A 26 25.74 20.16 19.72
CA VAL A 26 24.82 19.90 18.61
C VAL A 26 24.96 18.47 18.10
N ILE A 27 26.18 17.99 17.83
CA ILE A 27 26.37 16.62 17.33
C ILE A 27 26.01 15.56 18.37
N VAL A 28 26.19 15.84 19.66
CA VAL A 28 25.77 14.95 20.75
C VAL A 28 24.25 14.85 20.80
N ILE A 29 23.54 15.99 20.73
CA ILE A 29 22.07 16.00 20.70
C ILE A 29 21.56 15.26 19.45
N LEU A 30 22.12 15.55 18.27
CA LEU A 30 21.76 14.84 17.04
C LEU A 30 22.05 13.34 17.13
N GLY A 31 23.12 12.93 17.80
CA GLY A 31 23.45 11.53 18.04
C GLY A 31 22.39 10.81 18.88
N ILE A 32 21.89 11.43 19.95
CA ILE A 32 20.83 10.85 20.80
C ILE A 32 19.50 10.76 20.04
N LEU A 33 19.14 11.82 19.30
CA LEU A 33 17.92 11.82 18.49
C LEU A 33 17.97 10.76 17.38
N ALA A 34 19.12 10.61 16.72
CA ALA A 34 19.31 9.59 15.69
C ALA A 34 19.21 8.17 16.26
N ALA A 35 19.83 7.91 17.41
CA ALA A 35 19.81 6.59 18.06
C ALA A 35 18.39 6.12 18.42
N THR A 36 17.50 7.05 18.77
CA THR A 36 16.11 6.73 19.14
C THR A 36 15.14 6.73 17.94
N ALA A 37 15.36 7.56 16.92
CA ALA A 37 14.50 7.66 15.75
C ALA A 37 14.75 6.58 14.69
N LEU A 38 16.01 6.17 14.50
CA LEU A 38 16.41 5.26 13.42
C LEU A 38 15.69 3.89 13.47
N PRO A 39 15.54 3.22 14.63
CA PRO A 39 14.87 1.91 14.68
C PRO A 39 13.40 1.96 14.23
N ARG A 40 12.70 3.06 14.51
CA ARG A 40 11.31 3.23 14.02
C ARG A 40 11.30 3.46 12.51
N PHE A 41 12.20 4.29 12.00
CA PHE A 41 12.23 4.63 10.57
C PHE A 41 12.42 3.40 9.68
N ILE A 42 13.23 2.42 10.11
CA ILE A 42 13.46 1.18 9.37
C ILE A 42 12.19 0.33 9.25
N ASN A 43 11.33 0.31 10.28
CA ASN A 43 10.12 -0.52 10.29
C ASN A 43 8.92 0.10 9.57
N LEU A 44 8.93 1.42 9.33
CA LEU A 44 7.81 2.13 8.68
C LEU A 44 7.47 1.58 7.29
N GLY A 45 8.46 1.09 6.53
CA GLY A 45 8.22 0.47 5.23
C GLY A 45 7.40 -0.81 5.33
N ALA A 46 7.76 -1.70 6.28
CA ALA A 46 7.05 -2.94 6.55
C ALA A 46 5.62 -2.68 7.00
N ASP A 47 5.45 -1.77 7.95
CA ASP A 47 4.15 -1.36 8.45
C ASP A 47 3.26 -0.79 7.33
N ALA A 48 3.81 0.07 6.47
CA ALA A 48 3.07 0.68 5.37
C ALA A 48 2.62 -0.35 4.32
N ARG A 49 3.48 -1.31 3.96
CA ARG A 49 3.15 -2.36 2.99
C ARG A 49 2.08 -3.30 3.55
N ALA A 50 2.26 -3.75 4.81
CA ALA A 50 1.26 -4.58 5.49
C ALA A 50 -0.09 -3.86 5.60
N ALA A 51 -0.09 -2.58 6.00
CA ALA A 51 -1.30 -1.77 6.10
C ALA A 51 -2.02 -1.58 4.76
N SER A 52 -1.26 -1.35 3.68
CA SER A 52 -1.82 -1.18 2.32
C SER A 52 -2.53 -2.45 1.85
N MET A 53 -1.91 -3.60 2.03
CA MET A 53 -2.52 -4.89 1.69
C MET A 53 -3.71 -5.24 2.60
N ASN A 54 -3.65 -4.88 3.89
CA ASN A 54 -4.78 -5.01 4.80
C ASN A 54 -5.97 -4.15 4.33
N ALA A 55 -5.71 -2.90 3.92
CA ALA A 55 -6.73 -2.03 3.36
C ALA A 55 -7.31 -2.62 2.06
N ALA A 56 -6.47 -3.19 1.19
CA ALA A 56 -6.93 -3.86 -0.02
C ALA A 56 -7.84 -5.06 0.30
N SER A 57 -7.48 -5.88 1.30
CA SER A 57 -8.34 -7.00 1.73
C SER A 57 -9.71 -6.52 2.24
N GLY A 58 -9.75 -5.40 2.96
CA GLY A 58 -10.99 -4.78 3.44
C GLY A 58 -11.83 -4.22 2.30
N ALA A 59 -11.21 -3.59 1.30
CA ALA A 59 -11.88 -3.11 0.11
C ALA A 59 -12.55 -4.25 -0.66
N LEU A 60 -11.87 -5.39 -0.81
CA LEU A 60 -12.44 -6.60 -1.43
C LEU A 60 -13.63 -7.16 -0.66
N ALA A 61 -13.54 -7.21 0.68
CA ALA A 61 -14.64 -7.67 1.51
C ALA A 61 -15.87 -6.76 1.39
N SER A 62 -15.65 -5.44 1.42
CA SER A 62 -16.71 -4.44 1.24
C SER A 62 -17.36 -4.57 -0.14
N MET A 63 -16.56 -4.60 -1.20
CA MET A 63 -17.02 -4.72 -2.57
C MET A 63 -17.82 -6.02 -2.80
N THR A 64 -17.36 -7.14 -2.24
CA THR A 64 -18.07 -8.43 -2.28
C THR A 64 -19.45 -8.34 -1.62
N SER A 65 -19.55 -7.67 -0.47
CA SER A 65 -20.82 -7.49 0.23
C SER A 65 -21.80 -6.60 -0.54
N MET A 66 -21.29 -5.54 -1.19
CA MET A 66 -22.07 -4.64 -2.04
C MET A 66 -22.58 -5.36 -3.29
N ALA A 67 -21.70 -6.09 -3.98
CA ALA A 67 -22.06 -6.89 -5.15
C ALA A 67 -23.15 -7.91 -4.82
N ARG A 68 -23.01 -8.63 -3.70
CA ARG A 68 -24.03 -9.55 -3.22
C ARG A 68 -25.36 -8.85 -2.94
N GLY A 69 -25.32 -7.68 -2.31
CA GLY A 69 -26.52 -6.86 -2.08
C GLY A 69 -27.27 -6.57 -3.39
N GLN A 70 -26.55 -6.18 -4.44
CA GLN A 70 -27.12 -5.92 -5.76
C GLN A 70 -27.72 -7.19 -6.39
N VAL A 71 -27.06 -8.35 -6.24
CA VAL A 71 -27.60 -9.64 -6.69
C VAL A 71 -28.90 -9.99 -5.96
N MET A 72 -28.95 -9.79 -4.64
CA MET A 72 -30.16 -10.05 -3.83
C MET A 72 -31.31 -9.11 -4.18
N MET A 73 -31.00 -7.90 -4.65
CA MET A 73 -31.97 -6.95 -5.18
C MET A 73 -32.40 -7.27 -6.63
N GLY A 74 -31.88 -8.33 -7.25
CA GLY A 74 -32.19 -8.72 -8.62
C GLY A 74 -31.55 -7.84 -9.70
N ARG A 75 -30.47 -7.11 -9.38
CA ARG A 75 -29.77 -6.21 -10.34
C ARG A 75 -28.77 -6.93 -11.25
N LEU A 76 -29.02 -8.19 -11.54
CA LEU A 76 -28.21 -8.97 -12.45
C LEU A 76 -28.58 -8.61 -13.89
N THR A 77 -27.60 -8.35 -14.74
CA THR A 77 -27.81 -8.19 -16.17
C THR A 77 -28.11 -9.54 -16.83
N ALA A 78 -28.54 -9.53 -18.10
CA ALA A 78 -28.69 -10.76 -18.88
C ALA A 78 -27.36 -11.55 -19.04
N ALA A 79 -26.21 -10.90 -18.85
CA ALA A 79 -24.89 -11.51 -18.91
C ALA A 79 -24.40 -12.07 -17.56
N SER A 80 -25.27 -12.13 -16.55
CA SER A 80 -24.89 -12.52 -15.18
C SER A 80 -23.84 -11.59 -14.55
N THR A 81 -23.88 -10.29 -14.87
CA THR A 81 -23.00 -9.26 -14.31
C THR A 81 -23.77 -8.30 -13.40
N VAL A 82 -23.05 -7.64 -12.49
CA VAL A 82 -23.55 -6.48 -11.75
C VAL A 82 -22.70 -5.26 -12.13
N PRO A 83 -23.32 -4.16 -12.60
CA PRO A 83 -22.58 -2.94 -12.86
C PRO A 83 -22.16 -2.27 -11.55
N MET A 84 -20.86 -2.09 -11.36
CA MET A 84 -20.27 -1.44 -10.19
C MET A 84 -19.16 -0.50 -10.64
N GLU A 85 -19.21 0.78 -10.26
CA GLU A 85 -18.20 1.78 -10.63
C GLU A 85 -17.94 1.87 -12.15
N GLY A 86 -18.98 1.65 -12.97
CA GLY A 86 -18.88 1.64 -14.43
C GLY A 86 -18.24 0.37 -15.02
N LEU A 87 -17.98 -0.65 -14.21
CA LEU A 87 -17.45 -1.94 -14.61
C LEU A 87 -18.51 -3.04 -14.48
N ASP A 88 -18.48 -3.99 -15.42
CA ASP A 88 -19.29 -5.20 -15.33
C ASP A 88 -18.57 -6.27 -14.53
N VAL A 89 -19.00 -6.48 -13.28
CA VAL A 89 -18.45 -7.52 -12.39
C VAL A 89 -19.23 -8.81 -12.62
N SER A 90 -18.55 -9.89 -13.01
CA SER A 90 -19.17 -11.19 -13.22
C SER A 90 -19.61 -11.81 -11.89
N ILE A 91 -20.76 -12.48 -11.88
CA ILE A 91 -21.30 -13.14 -10.68
C ILE A 91 -21.27 -14.65 -10.84
N VAL A 92 -20.68 -15.33 -9.85
CA VAL A 92 -20.65 -16.78 -9.69
C VAL A 92 -21.31 -17.13 -8.37
N ASN A 93 -22.32 -18.02 -8.39
CA ASN A 93 -23.01 -18.51 -7.19
C ASN A 93 -23.60 -17.40 -6.28
N GLY A 94 -23.89 -16.22 -6.85
CA GLY A 94 -24.41 -15.06 -6.14
C GLY A 94 -23.37 -14.12 -5.52
N TYR A 95 -22.09 -14.30 -5.86
CA TYR A 95 -20.97 -13.46 -5.43
C TYR A 95 -20.07 -13.08 -6.62
N PRO A 96 -19.21 -12.05 -6.52
CA PRO A 96 -18.25 -11.73 -7.58
C PRO A 96 -17.38 -12.93 -7.98
N ALA A 97 -17.12 -13.07 -9.27
CA ALA A 97 -16.16 -14.02 -9.79
C ALA A 97 -14.72 -13.59 -9.43
N ALA A 98 -13.79 -14.53 -9.43
CA ALA A 98 -12.36 -14.23 -9.31
C ALA A 98 -11.83 -13.72 -10.67
N ASP A 99 -12.16 -12.47 -11.00
CA ASP A 99 -11.70 -11.78 -12.21
C ASP A 99 -11.06 -10.40 -11.93
N ALA A 100 -10.47 -9.79 -12.96
CA ALA A 100 -9.80 -8.49 -12.82
C ALA A 100 -10.77 -7.33 -12.53
N ASN A 101 -12.03 -7.43 -12.99
CA ASN A 101 -13.04 -6.41 -12.73
C ASN A 101 -13.45 -6.41 -11.26
N THR A 102 -13.40 -7.55 -10.56
CA THR A 102 -13.63 -7.64 -9.11
C THR A 102 -12.62 -6.81 -8.31
N PHE A 103 -11.35 -6.79 -8.72
CA PHE A 103 -10.35 -5.93 -8.08
C PHE A 103 -10.50 -4.46 -8.46
N ALA A 104 -10.76 -4.18 -9.74
CA ALA A 104 -10.94 -2.82 -10.22
C ALA A 104 -12.17 -2.13 -9.60
N ALA A 105 -13.30 -2.83 -9.49
CA ALA A 105 -14.50 -2.31 -8.84
C ALA A 105 -14.39 -2.26 -7.30
N ALA A 106 -13.36 -2.88 -6.70
CA ALA A 106 -12.99 -2.64 -5.31
C ALA A 106 -12.09 -1.40 -5.14
N GLY A 107 -11.84 -0.65 -6.21
CA GLY A 107 -10.98 0.54 -6.21
C GLY A 107 -9.48 0.20 -6.21
N LEU A 108 -9.12 -1.06 -6.43
CA LEU A 108 -7.73 -1.47 -6.55
C LEU A 108 -7.29 -1.26 -8.00
N ASN A 109 -6.21 -0.53 -8.20
CA ASN A 109 -5.71 -0.19 -9.53
C ASN A 109 -4.35 -0.84 -9.79
N GLN A 110 -4.03 -1.04 -11.07
CA GLN A 110 -2.79 -1.70 -11.49
C GLN A 110 -1.52 -0.86 -11.31
N ARG A 111 -1.63 0.42 -10.93
CA ARG A 111 -0.45 1.26 -10.63
C ARG A 111 0.09 0.95 -9.24
N ASP A 112 -0.81 0.70 -8.29
CA ASP A 112 -0.46 0.45 -6.90
C ASP A 112 -0.33 -1.05 -6.60
N TYR A 113 -1.07 -1.89 -7.33
CA TYR A 113 -1.11 -3.33 -7.12
C TYR A 113 -0.83 -4.10 -8.42
N GLN A 114 -0.11 -5.21 -8.32
CA GLN A 114 -0.01 -6.20 -9.39
C GLN A 114 -1.09 -7.27 -9.21
N PHE A 115 -1.82 -7.56 -10.27
CA PHE A 115 -2.86 -8.58 -10.29
C PHE A 115 -2.36 -9.86 -10.95
N PHE A 116 -2.63 -10.99 -10.30
CA PHE A 116 -2.32 -12.30 -10.82
C PHE A 116 -3.63 -13.06 -11.07
N ALA A 117 -3.78 -13.51 -12.31
CA ALA A 117 -4.97 -14.23 -12.75
C ALA A 117 -5.04 -15.64 -12.15
N ALA A 118 -6.24 -16.23 -12.17
CA ALA A 118 -6.44 -17.61 -11.76
C ALA A 118 -5.60 -18.59 -12.59
N GLY A 119 -5.00 -19.57 -11.93
CA GLY A 119 -4.14 -20.57 -12.58
C GLY A 119 -2.72 -20.09 -12.88
N THR A 120 -2.33 -18.88 -12.44
CA THR A 120 -0.93 -18.43 -12.56
C THR A 120 -0.01 -19.38 -11.78
N ALA A 121 0.99 -19.95 -12.46
CA ALA A 121 1.97 -20.83 -11.83
C ALA A 121 2.83 -20.08 -10.80
N ALA A 122 3.36 -20.82 -9.81
CA ALA A 122 4.32 -20.25 -8.86
C ALA A 122 5.59 -19.79 -9.56
N ASN A 123 6.22 -18.75 -9.02
CA ASN A 123 7.60 -18.37 -9.36
C ASN A 123 8.33 -17.93 -8.08
N THR A 124 9.52 -17.33 -8.22
CA THR A 124 10.32 -16.89 -7.08
C THR A 124 9.74 -15.66 -6.36
N PHE A 125 8.79 -14.95 -6.97
CA PHE A 125 8.21 -13.72 -6.44
C PHE A 125 6.81 -13.90 -5.85
N HIS A 126 6.12 -14.99 -6.17
CA HIS A 126 4.78 -15.27 -5.63
C HIS A 126 4.41 -16.76 -5.70
N PRO A 127 3.52 -17.24 -4.82
CA PRO A 127 3.02 -18.61 -4.88
C PRO A 127 2.14 -18.85 -6.11
N ALA A 128 1.84 -20.13 -6.37
CA ALA A 128 0.84 -20.49 -7.38
C ALA A 128 -0.52 -19.93 -6.98
N VAL A 129 -1.23 -19.36 -7.94
CA VAL A 129 -2.60 -18.89 -7.77
C VAL A 129 -3.55 -20.00 -8.22
N PRO A 130 -4.31 -20.63 -7.31
CA PRO A 130 -5.23 -21.71 -7.68
C PRO A 130 -6.28 -21.28 -8.70
N ALA A 131 -6.86 -22.26 -9.41
CA ALA A 131 -8.01 -22.00 -10.27
C ALA A 131 -9.18 -21.40 -9.44
N GLY A 132 -9.92 -20.46 -10.04
CA GLY A 132 -11.01 -19.76 -9.34
C GLY A 132 -10.54 -18.82 -8.22
N THR A 133 -9.24 -18.52 -8.14
CA THR A 133 -8.68 -17.57 -7.19
C THR A 133 -7.91 -16.50 -7.95
N ILE A 134 -7.98 -15.26 -7.50
CA ILE A 134 -7.13 -14.17 -7.98
C ILE A 134 -6.29 -13.66 -6.82
N MET A 135 -5.12 -13.13 -7.11
CA MET A 135 -4.18 -12.65 -6.10
C MET A 135 -3.73 -11.23 -6.45
N ILE A 136 -3.51 -10.43 -5.41
CA ILE A 136 -2.85 -9.14 -5.50
C ILE A 136 -1.59 -9.12 -4.67
N GLN A 137 -0.62 -8.34 -5.14
CA GLN A 137 0.55 -7.88 -4.40
C GLN A 137 0.71 -6.38 -4.63
N LEU A 138 1.43 -5.68 -3.75
CA LEU A 138 1.85 -4.31 -4.03
C LEU A 138 2.74 -4.28 -5.27
N ALA A 139 2.51 -3.36 -6.20
CA ALA A 139 3.27 -3.26 -7.44
C ALA A 139 4.77 -3.03 -7.17
N SER A 140 5.10 -2.28 -6.11
CA SER A 140 6.48 -2.07 -5.65
C SER A 140 7.18 -3.33 -5.14
N SER A 141 6.42 -4.39 -4.84
CA SER A 141 6.88 -5.59 -4.14
C SER A 141 6.77 -6.86 -5.00
N ALA A 142 5.97 -6.84 -6.06
CA ALA A 142 5.58 -8.02 -6.81
C ALA A 142 6.68 -8.70 -7.64
N ASN A 143 7.83 -8.03 -7.83
CA ASN A 143 9.03 -8.60 -8.46
C ASN A 143 10.23 -8.63 -7.50
N ASN A 144 9.97 -8.79 -6.20
CA ASN A 144 10.98 -8.79 -5.15
C ASN A 144 10.82 -10.02 -4.25
N THR A 145 11.84 -10.86 -4.19
CA THR A 145 11.83 -12.13 -3.45
C THR A 145 11.61 -11.94 -1.95
N ASN A 146 12.00 -10.78 -1.38
CA ASN A 146 11.78 -10.46 0.03
C ASN A 146 10.30 -10.26 0.38
N HIS A 147 9.44 -10.04 -0.60
CA HIS A 147 8.00 -9.81 -0.41
C HIS A 147 7.15 -10.92 -1.02
N SER A 148 7.73 -12.08 -1.31
CA SER A 148 7.04 -13.18 -1.97
C SER A 148 5.87 -13.75 -1.16
N ALA A 149 5.87 -13.53 0.16
CA ALA A 149 4.77 -13.86 1.06
C ALA A 149 3.76 -12.70 1.26
N CYS A 150 4.02 -11.50 0.74
CA CYS A 150 3.17 -10.32 0.92
C CYS A 150 2.07 -10.27 -0.15
N TRP A 151 0.94 -10.93 0.11
CA TRP A 151 -0.15 -11.02 -0.86
C TRP A 151 -1.52 -11.12 -0.17
N VAL A 152 -2.57 -10.83 -0.95
CA VAL A 152 -3.96 -11.08 -0.60
C VAL A 152 -4.58 -11.86 -1.76
N THR A 153 -5.37 -12.89 -1.45
CA THR A 153 -6.14 -13.64 -2.43
C THR A 153 -7.63 -13.49 -2.24
N TYR A 154 -8.36 -13.59 -3.35
CA TYR A 154 -9.80 -13.74 -3.39
C TYR A 154 -10.12 -15.05 -4.12
N ALA A 155 -10.58 -16.06 -3.38
CA ALA A 155 -11.08 -17.31 -3.93
C ALA A 155 -12.60 -17.19 -4.11
N GLN A 156 -13.06 -17.32 -5.36
CA GLN A 156 -14.48 -17.17 -5.67
C GLN A 156 -15.35 -18.22 -4.98
N SER A 157 -16.65 -17.95 -4.92
CA SER A 157 -17.62 -18.87 -4.35
C SER A 157 -17.67 -20.21 -5.09
N THR A 158 -17.58 -21.32 -4.35
CA THR A 158 -17.58 -22.69 -4.90
C THR A 158 -18.98 -23.31 -5.03
N ALA A 159 -19.98 -22.76 -4.34
CA ALA A 159 -21.36 -23.23 -4.40
C ALA A 159 -22.34 -22.12 -4.00
N ALA A 160 -23.61 -22.26 -4.40
CA ALA A 160 -24.67 -21.34 -4.00
C ALA A 160 -24.69 -21.14 -2.48
N ASN A 161 -24.80 -19.88 -2.05
CA ASN A 161 -24.80 -19.45 -0.65
C ASN A 161 -23.47 -19.65 0.11
N VAL A 162 -22.42 -20.20 -0.48
CA VAL A 162 -21.08 -20.26 0.12
C VAL A 162 -20.34 -18.97 -0.20
N ALA A 163 -19.90 -18.22 0.82
CA ALA A 163 -19.17 -16.98 0.60
C ALA A 163 -17.78 -17.23 -0.04
N PRO A 164 -17.29 -16.32 -0.88
CA PRO A 164 -15.90 -16.34 -1.33
C PRO A 164 -14.96 -16.18 -0.14
N VAL A 165 -13.75 -16.71 -0.27
CA VAL A 165 -12.72 -16.67 0.79
C VAL A 165 -11.70 -15.61 0.42
N ILE A 166 -11.55 -14.60 1.26
CA ILE A 166 -10.47 -13.63 1.17
C ILE A 166 -9.39 -14.04 2.16
N THR A 167 -8.21 -14.41 1.65
CA THR A 167 -7.07 -14.77 2.49
C THR A 167 -6.05 -13.64 2.43
N ASN A 168 -5.79 -13.05 3.59
CA ASN A 168 -4.82 -11.99 3.72
C ASN A 168 -3.57 -12.52 4.40
N ASN A 169 -2.45 -12.57 3.66
CA ASN A 169 -1.15 -12.97 4.20
C ASN A 169 -0.24 -11.78 4.52
N ALA A 170 -0.78 -10.55 4.52
CA ALA A 170 -0.01 -9.35 4.78
C ALA A 170 0.20 -9.13 6.28
N SER A 171 1.46 -9.26 6.69
CA SER A 171 1.94 -8.94 8.03
C SER A 171 3.30 -8.25 7.90
N VAL A 172 3.76 -7.59 8.95
CA VAL A 172 5.10 -6.98 8.97
C VAL A 172 6.22 -8.00 8.71
N THR A 173 5.98 -9.28 9.03
CA THR A 173 6.92 -10.37 8.75
C THR A 173 6.87 -10.83 7.29
N ASN A 174 5.68 -10.89 6.70
CA ASN A 174 5.49 -11.33 5.32
C ASN A 174 5.71 -10.21 4.30
N CYS A 175 5.66 -8.95 4.76
CA CYS A 175 5.88 -7.73 3.99
C CYS A 175 7.05 -6.91 4.60
N PRO A 176 8.27 -7.47 4.73
CA PRO A 176 9.41 -6.80 5.38
C PRO A 176 9.93 -5.61 4.56
#